data_AF-A0A1M6A1S9-F1
#
_entry.id   AF-A0A1M6A1S9-F1
#
_cell.length_a   1.000
_cell.length_b   1.000
_cell.length_c   1.000
_cell.angle_alpha   90.00
_cell.angle_beta   90.00
_cell.angle_gamma   90.00
#
_symmetry.space_group_name_H-M   'P 1'
#
loop_
_entity.id
_entity.type
_entity.pdbx_description
1 polymer ?
#
loop_
_entity_poly.entity_id
_entity_poly.type
_entity_poly.pdbx_seq_one_letter_code
_entity_poly.pdbx_strand_id
1 'polypeptide(L)'
;MTIRERFLDVLNSASKETFLLVMGHRLGISARAAFVGDRPEGMRQAQACNEMMIALWSQVRAMKDDGVQGYPDADFLSVLLEKADAGDARPHLRHAIESALLAV
;
A
#
# COMPACT_ATOMS: atom_id res chain seq x y z
N MET A 1 18.12 10.52 1.26
CA MET A 1 16.71 10.40 1.67
C MET A 1 16.30 8.94 1.64
N THR A 2 15.79 8.40 2.75
CA THR A 2 15.32 7.01 2.86
C THR A 2 13.95 6.84 2.18
N ILE A 3 13.56 5.59 1.90
CA ILE A 3 12.23 5.31 1.34
C ILE A 3 11.11 5.76 2.30
N ARG A 4 11.36 5.71 3.61
CA ARG A 4 10.43 6.18 4.65
C ARG A 4 10.26 7.70 4.59
N GLU A 5 11.37 8.43 4.48
CA GLU A 5 11.33 9.90 4.33
C GLU A 5 10.55 10.29 3.06
N ARG A 6 10.89 9.68 1.92
CA ARG A 6 10.18 9.91 0.65
C ARG A 6 8.68 9.61 0.75
N PHE A 7 8.33 8.51 1.41
CA PHE A 7 6.94 8.13 1.62
C PHE A 7 6.20 9.22 2.41
N LEU A 8 6.76 9.64 3.54
CA LEU A 8 6.16 10.67 4.40
C LEU A 8 6.08 12.03 3.69
N ASP A 9 7.11 12.42 2.94
CA ASP A 9 7.13 13.66 2.18
C ASP A 9 5.99 13.70 1.14
N VAL A 10 5.76 12.58 0.43
CA VAL A 10 4.67 12.47 -0.54
C VAL A 10 3.30 12.52 0.14
N LEU A 11 3.15 11.89 1.33
CA LEU A 11 1.90 11.99 2.09
C LEU A 11 1.57 13.42 2.56
N ASN A 12 2.58 14.28 2.70
CA ASN A 12 2.41 15.69 3.04
C ASN A 12 2.35 16.62 1.81
N SER A 13 2.19 16.06 0.61
CA SER A 13 2.22 16.79 -0.65
C SER A 13 0.87 16.75 -1.40
N ALA A 14 0.73 17.61 -2.42
CA ALA A 14 -0.40 17.57 -3.34
C ALA A 14 -0.50 16.24 -4.13
N SER A 15 0.59 15.47 -4.22
CA SER A 15 0.63 14.19 -4.93
C SER A 15 0.12 13.00 -4.09
N LYS A 16 -0.32 13.23 -2.84
CA LYS A 16 -0.79 12.18 -1.92
C LYS A 16 -1.83 11.25 -2.55
N GLU A 17 -2.88 11.80 -3.17
CA GLU A 17 -3.96 10.97 -3.74
C GLU A 17 -3.43 10.07 -4.87
N THR A 18 -2.70 10.66 -5.83
CA THR A 18 -2.10 9.92 -6.95
C THR A 18 -1.17 8.82 -6.45
N PHE A 19 -0.33 9.13 -5.47
CA PHE A 19 0.58 8.16 -4.86
C PHE A 19 -0.16 6.95 -4.28
N LEU A 20 -1.19 7.19 -3.45
CA LEU A 20 -1.98 6.14 -2.81
C LEU A 20 -2.74 5.28 -3.84
N LEU A 21 -3.30 5.90 -4.88
CA LEU A 21 -4.00 5.19 -5.96
C LEU A 21 -3.05 4.29 -6.77
N VAL A 22 -1.85 4.78 -7.10
CA VAL A 22 -0.85 3.98 -7.82
C VAL A 22 -0.36 2.81 -6.96
N MET A 23 -0.14 3.03 -5.66
CA MET A 23 0.18 1.93 -4.73
C MET A 23 -0.91 0.87 -4.73
N GLY A 24 -2.18 1.28 -4.60
CA GLY A 24 -3.32 0.35 -4.60
C GLY A 24 -3.39 -0.47 -5.88
N HIS A 25 -3.22 0.17 -7.04
CA HIS A 25 -3.17 -0.51 -8.33
C HIS A 25 -2.05 -1.58 -8.41
N ARG A 26 -0.84 -1.25 -7.94
CA ARG A 26 0.31 -2.18 -7.95
C ARG A 26 0.13 -3.37 -7.01
N LEU A 27 -0.50 -3.14 -5.86
CA LEU A 27 -0.87 -4.21 -4.93
C LEU A 27 -1.96 -5.11 -5.52
N GLY A 28 -2.92 -4.56 -6.27
CA GLY A 28 -3.93 -5.36 -6.98
C GLY A 28 -3.33 -6.29 -8.04
N ILE A 29 -2.36 -5.79 -8.81
CA ILE A 29 -1.60 -6.62 -9.75
C ILE A 29 -0.84 -7.72 -9.00
N SER A 30 -0.19 -7.38 -7.88
CA SER A 30 0.57 -8.33 -7.06
C SER A 30 -0.32 -9.42 -6.47
N ALA A 31 -1.50 -9.06 -5.95
CA ALA A 31 -2.49 -9.99 -5.43
C ALA A 31 -2.94 -10.99 -6.50
N ARG A 32 -3.22 -10.51 -7.71
CA ARG A 32 -3.55 -11.39 -8.86
C ARG A 32 -2.39 -12.33 -9.20
N ALA A 33 -1.16 -11.82 -9.21
CA ALA A 33 0.03 -12.60 -9.55
C ALA A 33 0.35 -13.67 -8.49
N ALA A 34 0.02 -13.43 -7.23
CA ALA A 34 0.26 -14.39 -6.15
C ALA A 34 -0.54 -15.70 -6.33
N PHE A 35 -1.65 -15.68 -7.07
CA PHE A 35 -2.40 -16.88 -7.46
C PHE A 35 -1.79 -17.65 -8.64
N VAL A 36 -0.71 -17.14 -9.25
CA VAL A 36 -0.07 -17.80 -10.39
C VAL A 36 0.88 -18.89 -9.88
N GLY A 37 0.40 -20.13 -9.96
CA GLY A 37 1.09 -21.32 -9.48
C GLY A 37 0.44 -21.86 -8.21
N ASP A 38 0.35 -23.18 -8.10
CA ASP A 38 -0.34 -23.87 -7.01
C ASP A 38 0.53 -23.89 -5.74
N ARG A 39 0.80 -22.70 -5.20
CA ARG A 39 1.61 -22.50 -3.99
C ARG A 39 0.73 -22.04 -2.84
N PRO A 40 0.73 -22.76 -1.70
CA PRO A 40 0.01 -22.36 -0.49
C PRO A 40 0.37 -20.94 0.01
N GLU A 41 1.57 -20.45 -0.32
CA GLU A 41 2.05 -19.09 -0.01
C GLU A 41 1.28 -17.99 -0.76
N GLY A 42 0.78 -18.29 -1.97
CA GLY A 42 0.11 -17.32 -2.84
C GLY A 42 -1.16 -16.74 -2.24
N MET A 43 -1.93 -17.56 -1.51
CA MET A 43 -3.14 -17.11 -0.83
C MET A 43 -2.84 -16.10 0.29
N ARG A 44 -1.80 -16.35 1.10
CA ARG A 44 -1.39 -15.44 2.18
C ARG A 44 -0.88 -14.11 1.64
N GLN A 45 -0.06 -14.15 0.59
CA GLN A 45 0.45 -12.95 -0.07
C GLN A 45 -0.66 -12.12 -0.72
N ALA A 46 -1.63 -12.78 -1.38
CA ALA A 46 -2.79 -12.10 -1.95
C ALA A 46 -3.66 -11.45 -0.86
N GLN A 47 -3.89 -12.14 0.26
CA GLN A 47 -4.61 -11.57 1.39
C GLN A 47 -3.91 -10.33 1.95
N ALA A 48 -2.60 -10.39 2.20
CA ALA A 48 -1.84 -9.23 2.66
C ALA A 48 -1.89 -8.06 1.66
N CYS A 49 -1.80 -8.34 0.36
CA CYS A 49 -1.99 -7.30 -0.66
C CYS A 49 -3.39 -6.66 -0.58
N ASN A 50 -4.44 -7.47 -0.38
CA ASN A 50 -5.80 -6.97 -0.21
C ASN A 50 -5.95 -6.11 1.05
N GLU A 51 -5.38 -6.54 2.18
CA GLU A 51 -5.44 -5.78 3.42
C GLU A 51 -4.73 -4.42 3.32
N MET A 52 -3.58 -4.38 2.64
CA MET A 52 -2.89 -3.12 2.34
C MET A 52 -3.72 -2.23 1.41
N MET A 53 -4.37 -2.79 0.38
CA MET A 53 -5.28 -2.03 -0.49
C MET A 53 -6.47 -1.43 0.27
N ILE A 54 -7.04 -2.17 1.23
CA ILE A 54 -8.10 -1.66 2.09
C ILE A 54 -7.60 -0.48 2.93
N ALA A 55 -6.39 -0.57 3.50
CA ALA A 55 -5.79 0.53 4.26
C ALA A 55 -5.55 1.78 3.40
N LEU A 56 -5.05 1.60 2.17
CA LEU A 56 -4.89 2.68 1.19
C LEU A 56 -6.24 3.32 0.82
N TRP A 57 -7.27 2.50 0.60
CA TRP A 57 -8.61 3.00 0.30
C TRP A 57 -9.18 3.85 1.45
N SER A 58 -9.05 3.38 2.70
CA SER A 58 -9.45 4.17 3.87
C SER A 58 -8.73 5.50 3.94
N GLN A 59 -7.41 5.53 3.62
CA GLN A 59 -6.64 6.78 3.60
C GLN A 59 -7.13 7.75 2.51
N VAL A 60 -7.43 7.24 1.30
CA VAL A 60 -8.00 8.06 0.21
C VAL A 60 -9.39 8.58 0.56
N ARG A 61 -10.23 7.78 1.22
CA ARG A 61 -11.59 8.18 1.63
C ARG A 61 -11.58 9.21 2.76
N ALA A 62 -10.65 9.10 3.70
CA ALA A 62 -10.46 10.09 4.76
C ALA A 62 -10.12 11.48 4.22
N MET A 63 -9.40 11.55 3.08
CA MET A 63 -9.11 12.82 2.40
C MET A 63 -10.35 13.48 1.78
N LYS A 64 -11.43 12.71 1.56
CA LYS A 64 -12.66 13.17 0.91
C LYS A 64 -13.78 13.50 1.91
N ASP A 65 -13.47 13.47 3.20
CA ASP A 65 -14.39 13.71 4.32
C ASP A 65 -15.64 12.80 4.28
N ASP A 66 -15.48 11.60 3.72
CA ASP A 66 -16.53 10.60 3.52
C ASP A 66 -16.91 9.85 4.83
N GLY A 67 -16.59 10.39 6.00
CA GLY A 67 -16.84 9.77 7.32
C GLY A 67 -15.97 8.54 7.64
N VAL A 68 -15.01 8.19 6.79
CA VAL A 68 -14.05 7.12 7.03
C VAL A 68 -12.82 7.69 7.72
N GLN A 69 -12.46 7.17 8.90
CA GLN A 69 -11.20 7.54 9.55
C GLN A 69 -10.02 6.86 8.83
N GLY A 70 -9.08 7.70 8.40
CA GLY A 70 -7.77 7.26 7.91
C GLY A 70 -6.81 7.00 9.06
N TYR A 71 -5.54 6.83 8.71
CA TYR A 71 -4.43 6.64 9.62
C TYR A 71 -3.62 7.94 9.75
N PRO A 72 -2.98 8.19 10.90
CA PRO A 72 -1.96 9.23 11.00
C PRO A 72 -0.83 8.96 9.98
N ASP A 73 -0.44 9.97 9.20
CA ASP A 73 0.55 9.79 8.12
C ASP A 73 1.91 9.27 8.64
N ALA A 74 2.31 9.65 9.85
CA ALA A 74 3.54 9.19 10.50
C ALA A 74 3.55 7.67 10.78
N ASP A 75 2.37 7.08 11.00
CA ASP A 75 2.20 5.67 11.35
C ASP A 75 1.76 4.82 10.16
N PHE A 76 1.32 5.44 9.07
CA PHE A 76 0.68 4.73 7.97
C PHE A 76 1.60 3.72 7.29
N LEU A 77 2.89 4.04 7.13
CA LEU A 77 3.86 3.07 6.60
C LEU A 77 4.01 1.84 7.52
N SER A 78 3.95 2.03 8.84
CA SER A 78 4.02 0.93 9.81
C SER A 78 2.81 0.01 9.69
N VAL A 79 1.60 0.58 9.49
CA VAL A 79 0.37 -0.19 9.24
C VAL A 79 0.49 -1.05 7.97
N LEU A 80 1.05 -0.48 6.90
CA LEU A 80 1.27 -1.24 5.66
C LEU A 80 2.32 -2.35 5.86
N LEU A 81 3.38 -2.08 6.61
CA LEU A 81 4.43 -3.06 6.92
C LEU A 81 3.88 -4.23 7.76
N GLU A 82 3.06 -3.96 8.77
CA GLU A 82 2.43 -5.00 9.60
C GLU A 82 1.58 -5.95 8.73
N LYS A 83 0.79 -5.39 7.81
CA LYS A 83 -0.04 -6.16 6.87
C LYS A 83 0.80 -6.96 5.89
N ALA A 84 1.87 -6.37 5.37
CA ALA A 84 2.81 -7.05 4.51
C ALA A 84 3.48 -8.23 5.24
N ASP A 85 3.84 -8.05 6.50
CA ASP A 85 4.50 -9.08 7.33
C ASP A 85 3.58 -10.25 7.62
N ALA A 86 2.29 -9.99 7.90
CA ALA A 86 1.30 -11.02 8.17
C ALA A 86 1.12 -12.03 7.02
N GLY A 87 1.38 -11.62 5.77
CA GLY A 87 1.26 -12.48 4.60
C GLY A 87 2.53 -12.66 3.78
N ASP A 88 3.71 -12.36 4.33
CA ASP A 88 5.00 -12.46 3.62
C ASP A 88 5.02 -11.71 2.27
N ALA A 89 4.47 -10.50 2.28
CA ALA A 89 4.24 -9.65 1.11
C ALA A 89 5.11 -8.38 1.09
N ARG A 90 6.18 -8.31 1.91
CA ARG A 90 7.14 -7.18 1.89
C ARG A 90 7.67 -6.83 0.50
N PRO A 91 8.02 -7.79 -0.38
CA PRO A 91 8.46 -7.47 -1.74
C PRO A 91 7.38 -6.74 -2.54
N HIS A 92 6.10 -7.11 -2.38
CA HIS A 92 4.98 -6.47 -3.06
C HIS A 92 4.76 -5.03 -2.56
N LEU A 93 4.83 -4.81 -1.24
CA LEU A 93 4.76 -3.47 -0.66
C LEU A 93 5.90 -2.57 -1.16
N ARG A 94 7.14 -3.08 -1.12
CA ARG A 94 8.31 -2.33 -1.61
C ARG A 94 8.12 -1.93 -3.07
N HIS A 95 7.77 -2.89 -3.93
CA HIS A 95 7.55 -2.63 -5.35
C HIS A 95 6.42 -1.61 -5.60
N ALA A 96 5.34 -1.69 -4.82
CA ALA A 96 4.24 -0.73 -4.92
C ALA A 96 4.68 0.70 -4.53
N ILE A 97 5.44 0.86 -3.44
CA ILE A 97 5.99 2.16 -3.03
C ILE A 97 6.93 2.72 -4.09
N GLU A 98 7.90 1.92 -4.55
CA GLU A 98 8.88 2.35 -5.55
C GLU A 98 8.19 2.76 -6.86
N SER A 99 7.21 1.99 -7.31
CA SER A 99 6.44 2.30 -8.51
C SER A 99 5.61 3.58 -8.36
N ALA A 100 5.02 3.80 -7.19
CA ALA A 100 4.22 4.99 -6.92
C ALA A 100 5.09 6.24 -6.78
N LEU A 101 6.29 6.11 -6.20
CA LEU A 101 7.28 7.18 -6.11
C LEU A 101 7.84 7.62 -7.47
N LEU A 102 7.72 6.79 -8.51
CA LEU A 102 8.08 7.17 -9.89
C LEU A 102 6.95 7.91 -10.61
N ALA A 103 5.73 7.89 -10.07
CA ALA A 103 4.54 8.45 -10.69
C ALA A 103 4.17 9.84 -10.12
N VAL A 104 4.96 10.38 -9.18
CA VAL A 104 4.70 11.63 -8.45
C VAL A 104 5.92 12.52 -8.33
#